data_AF-A0A8R1HFY3-F1
#
_entry.id   AF-A0A8R1HFY3-F1
#
_cell.length_a   1.000
_cell.length_b   1.000
_cell.length_c   1.000
_cell.angle_alpha   90.00
_cell.angle_beta   90.00
_cell.angle_gamma   90.00
#
_symmetry.space_group_name_H-M   'P 1'
#
loop_
_entity.id
_entity.type
_entity.pdbx_description
1 polymer ?
#
loop_
_entity_poly.entity_id
_entity_poly.type
_entity_poly.pdbx_seq_one_letter_code
_entity_poly.pdbx_strand_id
1 'polypeptide(L)'
;MYEAIVNIPLQIHEDVHNEFRMHVKLQISELGKFQSKQDKDGSIRRTVQPISKTICAFLNTDGGRLFLGVDDNKMIKGITMSKNMIYHFFGSLRHMCEKFKPFNPISRIRVSILEVVTLADAASKVKLKKVDLEKEDSTDFPKIATHCVGGTFCDCFYETNQAPTKQYLIIVQVAAPDPEKPTVMFQNEEGLAYRRRLASNKCVYLDDLRRIVNERNRVFVDLHDEVRHEIDRLLKFH
;
A
#
# COMPACT_ATOMS: atom_id res chain seq x y z
N MET A 1 -20.24 -8.14 20.49
CA MET A 1 -21.03 -7.81 19.29
C MET A 1 -20.58 -6.42 18.87
N TYR A 2 -19.63 -6.31 17.94
CA TYR A 2 -19.07 -5.02 17.50
C TYR A 2 -19.32 -4.85 16.00
N GLU A 3 -20.58 -4.59 15.63
CA GLU A 3 -20.94 -4.09 14.31
C GLU A 3 -21.29 -2.63 14.43
N ALA A 4 -20.27 -1.78 14.31
CA ALA A 4 -20.46 -0.43 13.80
C ALA A 4 -19.65 -0.34 12.51
N ILE A 5 -20.20 -0.93 11.45
CA ILE A 5 -19.67 -0.77 10.10
C ILE A 5 -20.01 0.66 9.68
N VAL A 6 -19.06 1.55 9.89
CA VAL A 6 -19.17 2.95 9.51
C VAL A 6 -19.30 3.04 7.99
N ASN A 7 -20.29 3.80 7.51
CA ASN A 7 -20.63 3.94 6.11
C ASN A 7 -20.55 5.42 5.70
N ILE A 8 -19.33 5.98 5.66
CA ILE A 8 -19.10 7.31 5.08
C ILE A 8 -18.74 7.13 3.60
N PRO A 9 -19.49 7.72 2.66
CA PRO A 9 -19.07 7.74 1.28
C PRO A 9 -17.83 8.64 1.11
N LEU A 10 -16.75 8.06 0.62
CA LEU A 10 -15.58 8.80 0.18
C LEU A 10 -15.88 9.37 -1.22
N GLN A 11 -15.89 10.70 -1.36
CA GLN A 11 -16.19 11.41 -2.61
C GLN A 11 -15.04 11.35 -3.64
N ILE A 12 -14.08 10.45 -3.45
CA ILE A 12 -12.92 10.24 -4.32
C ILE A 12 -13.10 8.88 -4.98
N HIS A 13 -12.65 8.75 -6.23
CA HIS A 13 -12.69 7.50 -6.98
C HIS A 13 -11.29 6.88 -7.02
N GLU A 14 -11.22 5.55 -7.13
CA GLU A 14 -9.97 4.91 -7.51
C GLU A 14 -9.59 5.28 -8.94
N ASP A 15 -8.33 5.65 -9.13
CA ASP A 15 -7.78 6.08 -10.40
C ASP A 15 -6.26 5.85 -10.41
N VAL A 16 -5.55 6.59 -11.26
CA VAL A 16 -4.08 6.53 -11.34
C VAL A 16 -3.35 7.15 -10.15
N HIS A 17 -4.04 7.89 -9.27
CA HIS A 17 -3.48 8.55 -8.10
C HIS A 17 -4.17 8.14 -6.78
N ASN A 18 -5.27 7.41 -6.82
CA ASN A 18 -6.03 7.00 -5.64
C ASN A 18 -6.26 5.49 -5.70
N GLU A 19 -5.98 4.82 -4.58
CA GLU A 19 -6.20 3.37 -4.39
C GLU A 19 -6.84 3.15 -3.03
N PHE A 20 -7.81 2.24 -2.95
CA PHE A 20 -8.51 1.85 -1.73
C PHE A 20 -8.12 0.43 -1.33
N ARG A 21 -7.93 0.20 -0.02
CA ARG A 21 -7.65 -1.13 0.52
C ARG A 21 -8.32 -1.28 1.88
N MET A 22 -8.79 -2.49 2.18
CA MET A 22 -9.38 -2.86 3.48
C MET A 22 -8.40 -3.55 4.45
N HIS A 23 -7.10 -3.46 4.21
CA HIS A 23 -6.08 -4.12 5.04
C HIS A 23 -4.82 -3.25 5.16
N VAL A 24 -3.95 -3.60 6.12
CA VAL A 24 -2.64 -2.97 6.35
C VAL A 24 -1.45 -3.88 6.01
N LYS A 25 -1.68 -4.96 5.26
CA LYS A 25 -0.62 -5.89 4.81
C LYS A 25 0.34 -5.20 3.83
N LEU A 26 1.51 -4.81 4.33
CA LEU A 26 2.55 -4.06 3.63
C LEU A 26 3.38 -4.93 2.71
N GLN A 27 3.82 -6.11 3.18
CA GLN A 27 4.75 -6.99 2.48
C GLN A 27 4.16 -8.36 2.19
N ILE A 28 4.72 -9.07 1.21
CA ILE A 28 4.31 -10.44 0.91
C ILE A 28 4.43 -11.39 2.10
N SER A 29 5.43 -11.21 2.97
CA SER A 29 5.65 -12.02 4.17
C SER A 29 4.55 -11.87 5.23
N GLU A 30 3.72 -10.83 5.12
CA GLU A 30 2.61 -10.58 6.04
C GLU A 30 1.32 -11.28 5.59
N LEU A 31 1.31 -11.85 4.38
CA LEU A 31 0.16 -12.55 3.82
C LEU A 31 0.08 -13.98 4.37
N GLY A 32 -1.10 -14.37 4.84
CA GLY A 32 -1.35 -15.72 5.33
C GLY A 32 -1.49 -16.73 4.20
N LYS A 33 -1.26 -18.03 4.51
CA LYS A 33 -1.39 -19.14 3.55
C LYS A 33 -2.76 -19.18 2.86
N PHE A 34 -3.83 -18.83 3.58
CA PHE A 34 -5.21 -18.80 3.07
C PHE A 34 -5.51 -17.61 2.14
N GLN A 35 -4.58 -16.67 1.98
CA GLN A 35 -4.71 -15.52 1.08
C GLN A 35 -4.11 -15.81 -0.30
N SER A 36 -3.78 -17.07 -0.57
CA SER A 36 -3.33 -17.59 -1.86
C SER A 36 -4.19 -18.78 -2.24
N LYS A 37 -4.68 -18.79 -3.48
CA LYS A 37 -5.36 -19.94 -4.08
C LYS A 37 -4.49 -20.43 -5.24
N GLN A 38 -4.42 -21.73 -5.39
CA GLN A 38 -3.86 -22.33 -6.60
C GLN A 38 -5.00 -22.48 -7.61
N ASP A 39 -4.83 -21.87 -8.78
CA ASP A 39 -5.75 -22.04 -9.89
C ASP A 39 -5.52 -23.41 -10.57
N LYS A 40 -6.44 -23.82 -11.45
CA LYS A 40 -6.43 -25.15 -12.07
C LYS A 40 -5.19 -25.42 -12.93
N ASP A 41 -4.56 -24.36 -13.43
CA ASP A 41 -3.32 -24.38 -14.23
C ASP A 41 -2.05 -24.45 -13.36
N GLY A 42 -2.20 -24.54 -12.04
CA GLY A 42 -1.09 -24.56 -11.09
C GLY A 42 -0.56 -23.18 -10.71
N SER A 43 -1.07 -22.10 -11.32
CA SER A 43 -0.69 -20.73 -10.98
C SER A 43 -1.21 -20.34 -9.60
N ILE A 44 -0.46 -19.48 -8.89
CA ILE A 44 -0.85 -19.02 -7.56
C ILE A 44 -1.48 -17.64 -7.67
N ARG A 45 -2.79 -17.57 -7.48
CA ARG A 45 -3.54 -16.33 -7.40
C ARG A 45 -3.72 -15.91 -5.95
N ARG A 46 -3.21 -14.73 -5.61
CA ARG A 46 -3.40 -14.13 -4.27
C ARG A 46 -4.71 -13.35 -4.23
N THR A 47 -5.52 -13.59 -3.20
CA THR A 47 -6.76 -12.86 -2.95
C THR A 47 -6.49 -11.48 -2.35
N VAL A 48 -5.34 -11.32 -1.69
CA VAL A 48 -4.87 -10.05 -1.13
C VAL A 48 -3.48 -9.75 -1.71
N GLN A 49 -3.27 -8.53 -2.18
CA GLN A 49 -1.97 -8.07 -2.68
C GLN A 49 -1.31 -7.19 -1.61
N PRO A 50 0.02 -7.28 -1.43
CA PRO A 50 0.71 -6.44 -0.47
C PRO A 50 0.72 -4.98 -0.97
N ILE A 51 0.59 -4.05 -0.02
CA ILE A 51 0.56 -2.60 -0.28
C ILE A 51 1.87 -2.12 -0.91
N SER A 52 2.99 -2.80 -0.68
CA SER A 52 4.29 -2.50 -1.28
C SER A 52 4.22 -2.34 -2.80
N LYS A 53 3.37 -3.12 -3.48
CA LYS A 53 3.16 -3.03 -4.93
C LYS A 53 2.57 -1.69 -5.35
N THR A 54 1.57 -1.20 -4.62
CA THR A 54 0.95 0.11 -4.89
C THR A 54 1.91 1.24 -4.57
N ILE A 55 2.63 1.16 -3.44
CA ILE A 55 3.64 2.18 -3.08
C ILE A 55 4.74 2.24 -4.15
N CYS A 56 5.27 1.09 -4.58
CA CYS A 56 6.24 1.00 -5.67
C CYS A 56 5.69 1.59 -6.99
N ALA A 57 4.43 1.26 -7.33
CA ALA A 57 3.76 1.81 -8.50
C ALA A 57 3.65 3.34 -8.46
N PHE A 58 3.28 3.92 -7.31
CA PHE A 58 3.22 5.37 -7.12
C PHE A 58 4.60 6.03 -7.14
N LEU A 59 5.63 5.40 -6.56
CA LEU A 59 7.01 5.92 -6.60
C LEU A 59 7.55 6.05 -8.03
N ASN A 60 7.16 5.10 -8.89
CA ASN A 60 7.55 5.01 -10.30
C ASN A 60 6.63 5.78 -11.27
N THR A 61 5.60 6.44 -10.74
CA THR A 61 4.66 7.27 -11.51
C THR A 61 4.55 8.63 -10.81
N ASP A 62 3.45 9.36 -11.01
CA ASP A 62 3.27 10.73 -10.50
C ASP A 62 2.84 10.79 -9.03
N GLY A 63 3.23 9.79 -8.23
CA GLY A 63 2.78 9.64 -6.85
C GLY A 63 1.30 9.27 -6.74
N GLY A 64 0.77 9.35 -5.52
CA GLY A 64 -0.62 8.99 -5.26
C GLY A 64 -0.94 8.84 -3.78
N ARG A 65 -2.18 8.48 -3.50
CA ARG A 65 -2.80 8.30 -2.20
C ARG A 65 -3.37 6.90 -2.11
N LEU A 66 -2.97 6.19 -1.06
CA LEU A 66 -3.52 4.91 -0.70
C LEU A 66 -4.35 5.08 0.58
N PHE A 67 -5.64 4.78 0.49
CA PHE A 67 -6.58 4.86 1.61
C PHE A 67 -6.81 3.46 2.18
N LEU A 68 -6.36 3.23 3.41
CA LEU A 68 -6.53 1.98 4.12
C LEU A 68 -7.73 2.06 5.07
N GLY A 69 -8.62 1.07 5.03
CA GLY A 69 -9.91 1.06 5.71
C GLY A 69 -11.06 1.59 4.86
N VAL A 70 -10.92 1.55 3.53
CA VAL A 70 -11.97 1.90 2.56
C VAL A 70 -12.29 0.68 1.71
N ASP A 71 -13.57 0.32 1.61
CA ASP A 71 -14.03 -0.81 0.79
C ASP A 71 -14.26 -0.43 -0.68
N ASP A 72 -14.54 -1.43 -1.52
CA ASP A 72 -14.77 -1.26 -2.96
C ASP A 72 -16.03 -0.42 -3.26
N ASN A 73 -16.95 -0.30 -2.29
CA ASN A 73 -18.12 0.57 -2.37
C ASN A 73 -17.80 2.02 -1.98
N LYS A 74 -16.51 2.35 -1.77
CA LYS A 74 -16.01 3.67 -1.34
C LYS A 74 -16.47 4.06 0.05
N MET A 75 -16.73 3.09 0.91
CA MET A 75 -17.19 3.32 2.27
C MET A 75 -16.01 3.26 3.23
N ILE A 76 -15.84 4.32 4.02
CA ILE A 76 -14.81 4.36 5.06
C ILE A 76 -15.28 3.48 6.23
N LYS A 77 -14.77 2.26 6.29
CA LYS A 77 -15.00 1.30 7.39
C LYS A 77 -14.06 1.52 8.56
N GLY A 78 -12.84 1.97 8.25
CA GLY A 78 -11.72 1.99 9.18
C GLY A 78 -11.07 0.61 9.32
N ILE A 79 -9.91 0.60 9.97
CA ILE A 79 -9.19 -0.59 10.40
C ILE A 79 -9.10 -0.55 11.92
N THR A 80 -9.54 -1.63 12.57
CA THR A 80 -9.43 -1.81 14.02
C THR A 80 -7.95 -1.90 14.42
N MET A 81 -7.45 -0.92 15.16
CA MET A 81 -6.07 -0.91 15.64
C MET A 81 -5.99 -0.43 17.09
N SER A 82 -5.07 -0.99 17.87
CA SER A 82 -4.59 -0.41 19.13
C SER A 82 -3.49 0.62 18.85
N LYS A 83 -3.07 1.37 19.87
CA LYS A 83 -1.93 2.30 19.77
C LYS A 83 -0.65 1.56 19.31
N ASN A 84 -0.37 0.40 19.88
CA ASN A 84 0.82 -0.39 19.55
C ASN A 84 0.78 -0.94 18.12
N MET A 85 -0.41 -1.27 17.60
CA MET A 85 -0.56 -1.64 16.19
C MET A 85 -0.25 -0.49 15.24
N ILE A 86 -0.57 0.76 15.61
CA ILE A 86 -0.22 1.93 14.81
C ILE A 86 1.31 2.06 14.72
N TYR A 87 2.02 1.97 15.85
CA TYR A 87 3.48 2.01 15.86
C TYR A 87 4.09 0.86 15.05
N HIS A 88 3.53 -0.34 15.18
CA HIS A 88 3.95 -1.47 14.36
C HIS A 88 3.81 -1.14 12.88
N PHE A 89 2.67 -0.62 12.44
CA PHE A 89 2.47 -0.23 11.04
C PHE A 89 3.59 0.72 10.54
N PHE A 90 4.00 1.72 11.33
CA PHE A 90 5.12 2.59 10.97
C PHE A 90 6.46 1.86 10.91
N GLY A 91 6.75 1.01 11.90
CA GLY A 91 7.96 0.19 11.92
C GLY A 91 8.05 -0.72 10.70
N SER A 92 6.96 -1.40 10.34
CA SER A 92 6.88 -2.26 9.17
C SER A 92 6.92 -1.48 7.86
N LEU A 93 6.34 -0.28 7.80
CA LEU A 93 6.46 0.59 6.62
C LEU A 93 7.92 1.00 6.39
N ARG A 94 8.63 1.40 7.45
CA ARG A 94 10.06 1.72 7.37
C ARG A 94 10.87 0.50 6.93
N HIS A 95 10.70 -0.64 7.60
CA HIS A 95 11.38 -1.89 7.25
C HIS A 95 11.12 -2.33 5.81
N MET A 96 9.90 -2.11 5.32
CA MET A 96 9.57 -2.35 3.92
C MET A 96 10.36 -1.43 2.99
N CYS A 97 10.39 -0.12 3.27
CA CYS A 97 11.15 0.85 2.49
C CYS A 97 12.67 0.56 2.49
N GLU A 98 13.22 0.02 3.58
CA GLU A 98 14.62 -0.41 3.65
C GLU A 98 14.95 -1.58 2.71
N LYS A 99 13.95 -2.33 2.24
CA LYS A 99 14.16 -3.44 1.29
C LYS A 99 13.93 -3.04 -0.16
N PHE A 100 13.45 -1.82 -0.41
CA PHE A 100 13.27 -1.33 -1.78
C PHE A 100 14.63 -1.07 -2.43
N LYS A 101 14.65 -1.10 -3.77
CA LYS A 101 15.84 -0.76 -4.57
C LYS A 101 15.50 0.39 -5.53
N PRO A 102 16.15 1.56 -5.45
CA PRO A 102 17.17 1.91 -4.46
C PRO A 102 16.59 2.04 -3.05
N PHE A 103 17.50 1.95 -2.07
CA PHE A 103 17.18 1.90 -0.64
C PHE A 103 16.40 3.13 -0.17
N ASN A 104 15.38 2.88 0.65
CA ASN A 104 14.73 3.87 1.51
C ASN A 104 14.02 5.05 0.80
N PRO A 105 12.90 4.79 0.10
CA PRO A 105 12.03 5.85 -0.43
C PRO A 105 11.22 6.61 0.64
N ILE A 106 11.47 6.41 1.94
CA ILE A 106 10.60 6.91 3.02
C ILE A 106 10.43 8.43 2.98
N SER A 107 11.44 9.17 2.49
CA SER A 107 11.39 10.63 2.34
C SER A 107 10.30 11.11 1.38
N ARG A 108 9.83 10.25 0.47
CA ARG A 108 8.71 10.52 -0.44
C ARG A 108 7.37 10.07 0.12
N ILE A 109 7.31 9.50 1.32
CA ILE A 109 6.10 8.92 1.89
C ILE A 109 5.66 9.73 3.11
N ARG A 110 4.39 10.12 3.14
CA ARG A 110 3.73 10.75 4.29
C ARG A 110 2.53 9.91 4.70
N VAL A 111 2.34 9.69 5.98
CA VAL A 111 1.20 8.93 6.51
C VAL A 111 0.35 9.86 7.34
N SER A 112 -0.96 9.88 7.08
CA SER A 112 -1.96 10.53 7.93
C SER A 112 -2.85 9.47 8.57
N ILE A 113 -3.05 9.55 9.88
CA ILE A 113 -3.94 8.66 10.62
C ILE A 113 -5.12 9.47 11.12
N LEU A 114 -6.31 9.01 10.77
CA LEU A 114 -7.57 9.64 11.11
C LEU A 114 -8.41 8.65 11.91
N GLU A 115 -8.69 8.97 13.17
CA GLU A 115 -9.63 8.18 13.99
C GLU A 115 -11.04 8.34 13.41
N VAL A 116 -11.74 7.21 13.23
CA VAL A 116 -13.11 7.13 12.72
C VAL A 116 -14.04 7.07 13.93
N VAL A 117 -14.67 8.20 14.28
CA VAL A 117 -15.53 8.32 15.46
C VAL A 117 -17.02 8.30 15.07
N THR A 118 -17.79 7.36 15.62
CA THR A 118 -19.26 7.36 15.51
C THR A 118 -19.86 8.40 16.45
N LEU A 119 -20.75 9.27 15.94
CA LEU A 119 -21.48 10.23 16.78
C LEU A 119 -22.77 9.57 17.29
N ALA A 120 -22.99 9.61 18.60
CA ALA A 120 -24.09 8.93 19.28
C ALA A 120 -25.49 9.31 18.77
N ASP A 121 -25.67 10.52 18.22
CA ASP A 121 -26.98 11.06 17.83
C ASP A 121 -27.32 10.95 16.33
N ALA A 122 -26.45 10.34 15.52
CA ALA A 122 -26.79 10.00 14.15
C ALA A 122 -25.93 8.82 13.71
N ALA A 123 -26.56 7.66 13.49
CA ALA A 123 -25.98 6.46 12.91
C ALA A 123 -25.31 6.65 11.52
N SER A 124 -25.14 7.90 11.05
CA SER A 124 -24.66 8.29 9.73
C SER A 124 -23.65 9.44 9.75
N LYS A 125 -23.29 10.01 10.91
CA LYS A 125 -22.30 11.10 10.97
C LYS A 125 -21.03 10.64 11.67
N VAL A 126 -19.90 10.90 11.01
CA VAL A 126 -18.58 10.50 11.48
C VAL A 126 -17.64 11.67 11.40
N LYS A 127 -16.76 11.77 12.41
CA LYS A 127 -15.66 12.74 12.40
C LYS A 127 -14.34 12.01 12.21
N LEU A 128 -13.50 12.58 11.35
CA LEU A 128 -12.10 12.20 11.21
C LEU A 128 -11.27 13.11 12.09
N LYS A 129 -10.54 12.54 13.05
CA LYS A 129 -9.63 13.29 13.93
C LYS A 129 -8.18 12.97 13.55
N LYS A 130 -7.40 13.99 13.20
CA LYS A 130 -5.95 13.84 12.97
C LYS A 130 -5.27 13.41 14.26
N VAL A 131 -4.51 12.32 14.18
CA VAL A 131 -3.60 11.87 15.23
C VAL A 131 -2.25 12.56 15.04
N ASP A 132 -1.70 13.14 16.10
CA ASP A 132 -0.40 13.81 16.11
C ASP A 132 0.62 12.91 16.80
N LEU A 133 1.42 12.20 16.00
CA LEU A 133 2.40 11.22 16.49
C LEU A 133 3.68 11.88 17.02
N GLU A 134 3.93 13.15 16.69
CA GLU A 134 5.12 13.88 17.16
C GLU A 134 4.99 14.29 18.62
N LYS A 135 3.77 14.28 19.17
CA LYS A 135 3.49 14.52 20.59
C LYS A 135 3.57 13.26 21.44
N GLU A 136 3.88 12.10 20.84
CA GLU A 136 3.96 10.84 21.57
C GLU A 136 5.40 10.52 21.95
N ASP A 137 5.60 10.07 23.19
CA ASP A 137 6.92 9.88 23.78
C ASP A 137 7.68 8.74 23.09
N SER A 138 8.97 8.96 22.80
CA SER A 138 9.84 7.98 22.13
C SER A 138 9.99 6.63 22.88
N THR A 139 9.65 6.61 24.17
CA THR A 139 9.65 5.43 25.03
C THR A 139 8.42 4.54 24.85
N ASP A 140 7.34 5.06 24.23
CA ASP A 140 6.14 4.29 23.89
C ASP A 140 6.34 3.38 22.66
N PHE A 141 7.49 3.49 21.99
CA PHE A 141 7.79 2.70 20.81
C PHE A 141 8.34 1.34 21.23
N PRO A 142 7.60 0.23 21.01
CA PRO A 142 8.17 -1.09 21.22
C PRO A 142 9.42 -1.23 20.37
N LYS A 143 10.49 -1.79 20.95
CA LYS A 143 11.75 -2.04 20.22
C LYS A 143 11.41 -2.86 18.98
N ILE A 144 11.55 -2.24 17.81
CA ILE A 144 11.12 -2.71 16.48
C ILE A 144 12.04 -3.84 15.98
N ALA A 145 12.36 -4.79 16.86
CA ALA A 145 13.17 -5.94 16.49
C ALA A 145 12.24 -6.98 15.86
N THR A 146 12.16 -7.00 14.53
CA THR A 146 11.73 -8.14 13.70
C THR A 146 10.25 -8.58 13.77
N HIS A 147 9.26 -7.70 13.56
CA HIS A 147 7.85 -8.10 13.59
C HIS A 147 7.11 -7.90 12.23
N CYS A 148 6.28 -8.87 11.81
CA CYS A 148 5.36 -8.76 10.65
C CYS A 148 3.96 -8.33 11.12
N VAL A 149 3.33 -7.33 10.47
CA VAL A 149 2.00 -6.85 10.88
C VAL A 149 0.96 -7.96 10.73
N GLY A 150 0.35 -8.37 11.84
CA GLY A 150 -0.69 -9.40 11.88
C GLY A 150 -0.18 -10.83 11.69
N GLY A 151 1.07 -11.12 12.09
CA GLY A 151 1.51 -12.48 12.39
C GLY A 151 0.93 -12.95 13.74
N THR A 152 0.58 -14.24 13.84
CA THR A 152 0.01 -14.86 15.05
C THR A 152 0.89 -14.82 16.30
N PHE A 153 2.16 -14.40 16.15
CA PHE A 153 3.18 -14.37 17.21
C PHE A 153 3.75 -12.98 17.47
N CYS A 154 3.03 -11.93 17.06
CA CYS A 154 3.46 -10.59 17.40
C CYS A 154 3.00 -10.23 18.81
N ASP A 155 3.89 -9.75 19.67
CA ASP A 155 3.53 -9.27 21.01
C ASP A 155 2.47 -8.15 20.95
N CYS A 156 2.49 -7.33 19.89
CA CYS A 156 1.45 -6.33 19.65
C CYS A 156 0.07 -6.96 19.42
N PHE A 157 -0.01 -8.18 18.90
CA PHE A 157 -1.27 -8.94 18.76
C PHE A 157 -1.75 -9.52 20.09
N TYR A 158 -0.82 -9.90 20.97
CA TYR A 158 -1.15 -10.31 22.35
C TYR A 158 -1.68 -9.14 23.16
N GLU A 159 -1.07 -7.96 23.01
CA GLU A 159 -1.56 -6.70 23.57
C GLU A 159 -2.88 -6.28 22.95
N THR A 160 -3.17 -6.56 21.66
CA THR A 160 -4.50 -6.31 21.05
C THR A 160 -5.64 -6.96 21.82
N ASN A 161 -5.42 -8.12 22.44
CA ASN A 161 -6.44 -8.80 23.24
C ASN A 161 -6.66 -8.15 24.61
N GLN A 162 -5.80 -7.22 25.03
CA GLN A 162 -5.87 -6.57 26.35
C GLN A 162 -6.00 -5.03 26.26
N ALA A 163 -5.56 -4.41 25.17
CA ALA A 163 -5.52 -2.98 24.95
C ALA A 163 -6.79 -2.48 24.25
N PRO A 164 -7.25 -1.25 24.55
CA PRO A 164 -8.39 -0.65 23.85
C PRO A 164 -8.05 -0.45 22.36
N THR A 165 -9.01 -0.80 21.51
CA THR A 165 -8.91 -0.64 20.05
C THR A 165 -9.89 0.40 19.54
N LYS A 166 -9.53 1.04 18.43
CA LYS A 166 -10.34 2.06 17.74
C LYS A 166 -10.31 1.81 16.24
N GLN A 167 -11.24 2.43 15.50
CA GLN A 167 -11.26 2.40 14.04
C GLN A 167 -10.43 3.55 13.46
N TYR A 168 -9.57 3.26 12.48
CA TYR A 168 -8.74 4.26 11.82
C TYR A 168 -8.80 4.19 10.31
N LEU A 169 -8.85 5.36 9.67
CA LEU A 169 -8.52 5.54 8.26
C LEU A 169 -7.05 5.95 8.18
N ILE A 170 -6.25 5.20 7.43
CA ILE A 170 -4.83 5.51 7.22
C ILE A 170 -4.65 5.93 5.77
N ILE A 171 -4.07 7.11 5.55
CA ILE A 171 -3.78 7.64 4.23
C ILE A 171 -2.27 7.65 4.04
N VAL A 172 -1.77 6.80 3.15
CA VAL A 172 -0.36 6.79 2.73
C VAL A 172 -0.25 7.61 1.44
N GLN A 173 0.35 8.78 1.55
CA GLN A 173 0.65 9.68 0.44
C GLN A 173 2.07 9.44 -0.05
N VAL A 174 2.22 9.13 -1.32
CA VAL A 174 3.50 9.09 -2.03
C VAL A 174 3.62 10.35 -2.88
N ALA A 175 4.69 11.12 -2.69
CA ALA A 175 4.97 12.33 -3.46
C ALA A 175 5.35 11.98 -4.91
N ALA A 176 5.03 12.86 -5.86
CA ALA A 176 5.50 12.75 -7.24
C ALA A 176 7.04 12.85 -7.33
N PRO A 177 7.68 12.36 -8.41
CA PRO A 177 9.09 12.55 -8.65
C PRO A 177 9.41 14.04 -8.74
N ASP A 178 10.55 14.43 -8.21
CA ASP A 178 11.04 15.81 -8.31
C ASP A 178 11.47 16.07 -9.77
N PRO A 179 10.86 17.02 -10.48
CA PRO A 179 11.15 17.27 -11.89
C PRO A 179 12.57 17.82 -12.11
N GLU A 180 13.21 18.36 -11.07
CA GLU A 180 14.57 18.91 -11.15
C GLU A 180 15.65 17.85 -10.89
N LYS A 181 15.25 16.64 -10.45
CA LYS A 181 16.18 15.55 -10.12
C LYS A 181 16.10 14.43 -11.15
N PRO A 182 17.19 13.66 -11.33
CA PRO A 182 17.16 12.46 -12.14
C PRO A 182 16.04 11.52 -11.68
N THR A 183 15.28 10.99 -12.64
CA THR A 183 14.21 10.04 -12.31
C THR A 183 14.80 8.77 -11.73
N VAL A 184 14.33 8.42 -10.53
CA VAL A 184 14.71 7.19 -9.84
C VAL A 184 13.60 6.15 -10.00
N MET A 185 13.96 4.97 -10.51
CA MET A 185 13.06 3.82 -10.58
C MET A 185 13.24 2.92 -9.37
N PHE A 186 12.14 2.50 -8.78
CA PHE A 186 12.07 1.67 -7.61
C PHE A 186 11.60 0.25 -7.95
N GLN A 187 12.23 -0.73 -7.32
CA GLN A 187 11.74 -2.09 -7.16
C GLN A 187 11.34 -2.29 -5.69
N ASN A 188 10.26 -3.04 -5.47
CA ASN A 188 9.81 -3.37 -4.12
C ASN A 188 10.73 -4.42 -3.44
N GLU A 189 10.33 -4.91 -2.27
CA GLU A 189 11.05 -5.94 -1.50
C GLU A 189 11.21 -7.29 -2.24
N GLU A 190 10.40 -7.54 -3.26
CA GLU A 190 10.48 -8.72 -4.13
C GLU A 190 11.45 -8.51 -5.31
N GLY A 191 12.04 -7.32 -5.45
CA GLY A 191 12.85 -6.96 -6.62
C GLY A 191 12.04 -6.69 -7.88
N LEU A 192 10.73 -6.43 -7.74
CA LEU A 192 9.83 -6.18 -8.86
C LEU A 192 9.50 -4.70 -9.00
N ALA A 193 9.50 -4.19 -10.24
CA ALA A 193 9.09 -2.83 -10.56
C ALA A 193 7.62 -2.81 -10.96
N TYR A 194 6.89 -1.80 -10.47
CA TYR A 194 5.48 -1.62 -10.77
C TYR A 194 5.22 -0.25 -11.38
N ARG A 195 4.21 -0.19 -12.25
CA ARG A 195 3.63 1.06 -12.75
C ARG A 195 2.14 1.09 -12.42
N ARG A 196 1.65 2.27 -12.05
CA ARG A 196 0.24 2.52 -11.81
C ARG A 196 -0.53 2.71 -13.13
N ARG A 197 -1.69 2.06 -13.23
CA ARG A 197 -2.69 2.17 -14.31
C ARG A 197 -4.03 2.60 -13.68
N LEU A 198 -5.06 2.78 -14.50
CA LEU A 198 -6.40 3.08 -14.00
C LEU A 198 -6.85 1.92 -13.07
N ALA A 199 -6.96 2.22 -11.78
CA ALA A 199 -7.38 1.28 -10.73
C ALA A 199 -6.57 -0.05 -10.64
N SER A 200 -5.33 -0.10 -11.15
CA SER A 200 -4.52 -1.34 -11.11
C SER A 200 -3.02 -1.09 -11.16
N ASN A 201 -2.24 -2.08 -10.68
CA ASN A 201 -0.77 -2.07 -10.75
C ASN A 201 -0.31 -3.14 -11.74
N LYS A 202 0.53 -2.76 -12.70
CA LYS A 202 1.18 -3.72 -13.63
C LYS A 202 2.64 -3.88 -13.23
N CYS A 203 3.08 -5.13 -13.08
CA CYS A 203 4.48 -5.47 -12.96
C CYS A 203 5.15 -5.26 -14.33
N VAL A 204 6.29 -4.57 -14.35
CA VAL A 204 7.02 -4.22 -15.57
C VAL A 204 8.51 -4.50 -15.40
N TYR A 205 9.19 -4.80 -16.49
CA TYR A 205 10.66 -4.87 -16.49
C TYR A 205 11.23 -3.46 -16.27
N LEU A 206 12.39 -3.38 -15.61
CA LEU A 206 13.03 -2.09 -15.32
C LEU A 206 13.37 -1.31 -16.60
N ASP A 207 13.82 -2.00 -17.65
CA ASP A 207 14.19 -1.35 -18.91
C ASP A 207 12.95 -0.83 -19.66
N ASP A 208 11.85 -1.57 -19.63
CA ASP A 208 10.56 -1.07 -20.14
C ASP A 208 10.09 0.16 -19.37
N LEU A 209 10.22 0.14 -18.04
CA LEU A 209 9.83 1.28 -17.20
C LEU A 209 10.69 2.51 -17.51
N ARG A 210 12.01 2.33 -17.68
CA ARG A 210 12.92 3.41 -18.11
C ARG A 210 12.51 3.97 -19.47
N ARG A 211 12.22 3.11 -20.45
CA ARG A 211 11.74 3.53 -21.77
C ARG A 211 10.45 4.32 -21.66
N ILE A 212 9.44 3.79 -20.97
CA ILE A 212 8.13 4.44 -20.77
C ILE A 212 8.28 5.85 -20.17
N VAL A 213 9.16 6.02 -19.18
CA VAL A 213 9.31 7.32 -18.51
C VAL A 213 10.12 8.30 -19.37
N ASN A 214 11.14 7.82 -20.08
CA ASN A 214 11.90 8.64 -21.03
C ASN A 214 11.09 9.01 -22.28
N GLU A 215 10.15 8.14 -22.67
CA GLU A 215 9.29 8.27 -23.86
C GLU A 215 7.96 8.97 -23.57
N ARG A 216 7.82 9.71 -22.46
CA ARG A 216 6.63 10.54 -22.11
C ARG A 216 6.09 11.47 -23.23
N ASN A 217 6.79 11.56 -24.37
CA ASN A 217 6.40 12.27 -25.59
C ASN A 217 5.86 11.41 -26.75
N ARG A 218 5.73 10.07 -26.64
CA ARG A 218 5.13 9.24 -27.70
C ARG A 218 4.17 8.21 -27.12
N VAL A 219 2.94 8.25 -27.63
CA VAL A 219 1.82 7.37 -27.29
C VAL A 219 2.26 5.90 -27.39
N PHE A 220 2.39 5.21 -26.26
CA PHE A 220 2.59 3.78 -26.26
C PHE A 220 1.24 3.08 -26.16
N VAL A 221 0.92 2.31 -27.20
CA VAL A 221 -0.15 1.32 -27.18
C VAL A 221 0.35 0.15 -26.33
N ASP A 222 -0.42 -0.24 -25.31
CA ASP A 222 -0.14 -1.45 -24.52
C ASP A 222 -0.12 -2.66 -25.47
N LEU A 223 1.07 -3.08 -25.92
CA LEU A 223 1.21 -4.30 -26.72
C LEU A 223 0.98 -5.50 -25.81
N HIS A 224 0.15 -6.44 -26.28
CA HIS A 224 -0.15 -7.69 -25.58
C HIS A 224 1.14 -8.47 -25.28
N ASP A 225 1.19 -9.20 -24.16
CA ASP A 225 2.41 -9.88 -23.68
C ASP A 225 2.94 -10.91 -24.71
N GLU A 226 2.07 -11.47 -25.55
CA GLU A 226 2.43 -12.35 -26.69
C GLU A 226 3.20 -11.60 -27.79
N VAL A 227 2.76 -10.38 -28.13
CA VAL A 227 3.41 -9.55 -29.16
C VAL A 227 4.81 -9.12 -28.70
N ARG A 228 4.98 -8.88 -27.40
CA ARG A 228 6.31 -8.62 -26.82
C ARG A 228 7.22 -9.83 -26.91
N HIS A 229 6.71 -11.03 -26.63
CA HIS A 229 7.47 -12.26 -26.73
C HIS A 229 7.95 -12.56 -28.16
N GLU A 230 7.16 -12.15 -29.15
CA GLU A 230 7.51 -12.21 -30.58
C GLU A 230 8.64 -11.22 -30.93
N ILE A 231 8.53 -9.97 -30.47
CA ILE A 231 9.52 -8.91 -30.70
C ILE A 231 10.88 -9.26 -30.06
N ASP A 232 10.87 -9.76 -28.81
CA ASP A 232 12.09 -10.17 -28.11
C ASP A 232 12.77 -11.39 -28.77
N ARG A 233 11.98 -12.27 -29.40
CA ARG A 233 12.53 -13.35 -30.23
C ARG A 233 13.24 -12.82 -31.47
N LEU A 234 12.65 -11.83 -32.14
CA LEU A 234 13.22 -11.24 -33.36
C LEU A 234 14.50 -10.43 -33.08
N LEU A 235 14.58 -9.74 -31.94
CA LEU A 235 15.75 -8.94 -31.57
C LEU A 235 16.96 -9.76 -31.13
N LYS A 236 16.79 -11.04 -30.78
CA LYS A 236 17.90 -11.96 -30.42
C LYS A 236 18.65 -12.55 -31.62
N PHE A 237 18.23 -12.24 -32.84
CA PHE A 237 18.87 -12.71 -34.09
C PHE A 237 19.69 -11.63 -34.83
N HIS A 238 20.03 -10.52 -34.15
CA HIS A 238 21.01 -9.54 -34.61
C HIS A 238 22.12 -9.33 -33.59
#